data_AF-A0A077UHE5-F1
#
_entry.id   AF-A0A077UHE5-F1
#
_cell.length_a   1.000
_cell.length_b   1.000
_cell.length_c   1.000
_cell.angle_alpha   90.00
_cell.angle_beta   90.00
_cell.angle_gamma   90.00
#
_symmetry.space_group_name_H-M   'P 1'
#
loop_
_entity.id
_entity.type
_entity.pdbx_description
1 polymer ?
#
loop_
_entity_poly.entity_id
_entity_poly.type
_entity_poly.pdbx_seq_one_letter_code
_entity_poly.pdbx_strand_id
1 'polypeptide(L)'
;MCWEKFIDIINIVVPFLTVLISFLLGSYTSRKNFNNSFKKDTLLKFHNEVLYLCYSLPNQEKIDYQEILSFYGEDMFSKVISKNLIYMDKSRVESWSKFNYCLQVRKDPSIPISIKDKFLKPLLNYYSAQIILQTLEESKSIEDELKLFEISKHLLSKTSKLTFYRDKLPPFEEFEENNYTHLFPKT
;
A
#
# COMPACT_ATOMS: atom_id res chain seq x y z
N MET A 1 -12.21 23.10 62.09
CA MET A 1 -13.29 22.28 61.49
C MET A 1 -13.24 22.19 59.94
N CYS A 2 -12.53 23.07 59.22
CA CYS A 2 -12.43 22.98 57.75
C CYS A 2 -11.29 22.09 57.22
N TRP A 3 -10.25 21.84 58.02
CA TRP A 3 -9.05 21.10 57.57
C TRP A 3 -9.27 19.59 57.45
N GLU A 4 -9.98 18.97 58.37
CA GLU A 4 -10.29 17.53 58.32
C GLU A 4 -11.17 17.17 57.11
N LYS A 5 -12.21 17.97 56.84
CA LYS A 5 -13.05 17.80 55.64
C LYS A 5 -12.26 17.97 54.33
N PHE A 6 -11.24 18.84 54.32
CA PHE A 6 -10.40 19.05 53.15
C PHE A 6 -9.46 17.85 52.90
N ILE A 7 -8.89 17.29 53.98
CA ILE A 7 -8.08 16.07 53.93
C ILE A 7 -8.93 14.87 53.47
N ASP A 8 -10.17 14.74 53.95
CA ASP A 8 -11.08 13.67 53.53
C ASP A 8 -11.45 13.76 52.03
N ILE A 9 -11.70 14.97 51.52
CA ILE A 9 -11.96 15.18 50.09
C ILE A 9 -10.72 14.84 49.26
N ILE A 10 -9.52 15.26 49.68
CA ILE A 10 -8.26 14.91 48.99
C ILE A 10 -8.04 13.39 49.00
N ASN A 11 -8.29 12.72 50.12
CA ASN A 11 -8.15 11.27 50.24
C ASN A 11 -9.12 10.49 49.35
N ILE A 12 -10.23 11.07 48.93
CA ILE A 12 -11.17 10.47 47.96
C ILE A 12 -10.80 10.84 46.52
N VAL A 13 -10.38 12.08 46.28
CA VAL A 13 -10.05 12.60 44.94
C VAL A 13 -8.73 12.03 44.41
N VAL A 14 -7.71 11.90 45.26
CA VAL A 14 -6.37 11.42 44.85
C VAL A 14 -6.41 9.98 44.30
N PRO A 15 -7.07 9.00 44.96
CA PRO A 15 -7.23 7.65 44.40
C PRO A 15 -7.96 7.66 43.05
N PHE A 16 -9.04 8.45 42.93
CA PHE A 16 -9.79 8.59 41.68
C PHE A 16 -8.93 9.15 40.55
N LEU A 17 -8.15 10.20 40.83
CA LEU A 17 -7.23 10.78 39.86
C LEU A 17 -6.14 9.78 39.45
N THR A 18 -5.66 8.99 40.40
CA THR A 18 -4.60 7.98 40.17
C THR A 18 -5.11 6.85 39.28
N VAL A 19 -6.33 6.38 39.51
CA VAL A 19 -7.01 5.39 38.65
C VAL A 19 -7.21 5.96 37.24
N LEU A 20 -7.67 7.21 37.13
CA LEU A 20 -7.87 7.87 35.83
C LEU A 20 -6.55 8.02 35.06
N ILE A 21 -5.48 8.48 35.72
CA ILE A 21 -4.15 8.62 35.11
C ILE A 21 -3.60 7.25 34.68
N SER A 22 -3.75 6.23 35.52
CA SER A 22 -3.31 4.85 35.20
C SER A 22 -4.10 4.27 34.02
N PHE A 23 -5.41 4.52 33.94
CA PHE A 23 -6.24 4.12 32.82
C PHE A 23 -5.83 4.85 31.53
N LEU A 24 -5.57 6.15 31.59
CA LEU A 24 -5.12 6.94 30.44
C LEU A 24 -3.73 6.49 29.96
N LEU A 25 -2.78 6.30 30.87
CA LEU A 25 -1.43 5.80 30.56
C LEU A 25 -1.47 4.36 30.00
N GLY A 26 -2.29 3.49 30.59
CA GLY A 26 -2.50 2.13 30.10
C GLY A 26 -3.11 2.12 28.69
N SER A 27 -4.13 2.95 28.45
CA SER A 27 -4.77 3.11 27.15
C SER A 27 -3.79 3.66 26.11
N TYR A 28 -3.02 4.69 26.46
CA TYR A 28 -2.00 5.27 25.59
C TYR A 28 -0.91 4.26 25.23
N THR A 29 -0.39 3.53 26.23
CA THR A 29 0.67 2.53 26.04
C THR A 29 0.16 1.36 25.21
N SER A 30 -1.06 0.87 25.47
CA SER A 30 -1.71 -0.17 24.68
C SER A 30 -1.86 0.24 23.21
N ARG A 31 -2.34 1.46 22.96
CA ARG A 31 -2.48 2.00 21.59
C ARG A 31 -1.13 2.16 20.90
N LYS A 32 -0.10 2.63 21.61
CA LYS A 32 1.26 2.75 21.07
C LYS A 32 1.87 1.38 20.74
N ASN A 33 1.70 0.39 21.63
CA ASN A 33 2.18 -0.97 21.41
C ASN A 33 1.45 -1.65 20.26
N PHE A 34 0.13 -1.48 20.16
CA PHE A 34 -0.67 -1.95 19.04
C PHE A 34 -0.20 -1.33 17.72
N ASN A 35 -0.02 -0.01 17.67
CA ASN A 35 0.47 0.67 16.47
C ASN A 35 1.87 0.17 16.06
N ASN A 36 2.79 -0.01 17.03
CA ASN A 36 4.13 -0.54 16.75
C ASN A 36 4.07 -1.99 16.24
N SER A 37 3.24 -2.83 16.86
CA SER A 37 3.03 -4.23 16.41
C SER A 37 2.42 -4.27 15.02
N PHE A 38 1.44 -3.41 14.73
CA PHE A 38 0.78 -3.32 13.44
C PHE A 38 1.76 -2.89 12.34
N LYS A 39 2.58 -1.85 12.59
CA LYS A 39 3.66 -1.45 11.67
C LYS A 39 4.65 -2.58 11.39
N LYS A 40 5.04 -3.32 12.43
CA LYS A 40 5.94 -4.47 12.29
C LYS A 40 5.30 -5.57 11.44
N ASP A 41 4.02 -5.85 11.65
CA ASP A 41 3.26 -6.83 10.85
C ASP A 41 3.12 -6.38 9.39
N THR A 42 2.84 -5.09 9.14
CA THR A 42 2.81 -4.50 7.79
C THR A 42 4.14 -4.73 7.06
N LEU A 43 5.26 -4.46 7.74
CA LEU A 43 6.59 -4.68 7.17
C LEU A 43 6.84 -6.19 6.91
N LEU A 44 6.65 -7.01 7.94
CA LEU A 44 7.04 -8.43 7.89
C LEU A 44 6.17 -9.28 6.96
N LYS A 45 4.91 -8.88 6.75
CA LYS A 45 3.96 -9.62 5.90
C LYS A 45 3.83 -8.93 4.55
N PHE A 46 3.15 -7.78 4.50
CA PHE A 46 2.77 -7.14 3.24
C PHE A 46 3.99 -6.66 2.45
N HIS A 47 4.85 -5.84 3.07
CA HIS A 47 6.00 -5.27 2.37
C HIS A 47 6.96 -6.37 1.91
N ASN A 48 7.23 -7.37 2.75
CA ASN A 48 8.04 -8.53 2.38
C ASN A 48 7.45 -9.33 1.20
N GLU A 49 6.14 -9.55 1.15
CA GLU A 49 5.52 -10.25 0.02
C GLU A 49 5.66 -9.42 -1.28
N VAL A 50 5.52 -8.09 -1.21
CA VAL A 50 5.75 -7.20 -2.36
C VAL A 50 7.23 -7.16 -2.77
N LEU A 51 8.15 -7.07 -1.80
CA LEU A 51 9.59 -7.11 -2.03
C LEU A 51 10.01 -8.42 -2.67
N TYR A 52 9.50 -9.56 -2.18
CA TYR A 52 9.76 -10.86 -2.74
C TYR A 52 9.24 -10.96 -4.18
N LEU A 53 8.02 -10.47 -4.44
CA LEU A 53 7.45 -10.41 -5.78
C LEU A 53 8.35 -9.61 -6.72
N CYS A 54 8.86 -8.44 -6.30
CA CYS A 54 9.72 -7.60 -7.14
C CYS A 54 11.12 -8.19 -7.33
N TYR A 55 11.71 -8.73 -6.27
CA TYR A 55 13.08 -9.26 -6.29
C TYR A 55 13.19 -10.52 -7.14
N SER A 56 12.13 -11.35 -7.16
CA SER A 56 12.10 -12.61 -7.90
C SER A 56 11.94 -12.43 -9.41
N LEU A 57 11.57 -11.23 -9.89
CA LEU A 57 11.34 -11.02 -11.32
C LEU A 57 12.65 -11.07 -12.11
N PRO A 58 12.65 -11.68 -13.31
CA PRO A 58 13.81 -11.67 -14.21
C PRO A 58 14.24 -10.24 -14.55
N ASN A 59 13.27 -9.36 -14.79
CA ASN A 59 13.49 -7.95 -15.02
C ASN A 59 13.06 -7.09 -13.83
N GLN A 60 14.05 -6.61 -13.06
CA GLN A 60 13.81 -5.70 -11.94
C GLN A 60 13.69 -4.23 -12.38
N GLU A 61 14.00 -3.89 -13.64
CA GLU A 61 13.97 -2.49 -14.11
C GLU A 61 12.56 -2.01 -14.40
N LYS A 62 11.66 -2.92 -14.76
CA LYS A 62 10.31 -2.59 -15.23
C LYS A 62 9.29 -3.54 -14.62
N ILE A 63 8.24 -2.96 -14.08
CA ILE A 63 7.06 -3.65 -13.57
C ILE A 63 6.15 -3.89 -14.78
N ASP A 64 6.20 -5.12 -15.30
CA ASP A 64 5.28 -5.59 -16.32
C ASP A 64 4.36 -6.65 -15.72
N TYR A 65 3.07 -6.35 -15.67
CA TYR A 65 2.07 -7.26 -15.13
C TYR A 65 2.02 -8.58 -15.90
N GLN A 66 2.21 -8.56 -17.23
CA GLN A 66 2.22 -9.78 -18.02
C GLN A 66 3.45 -10.62 -17.74
N GLU A 67 4.60 -9.99 -17.46
CA GLU A 67 5.81 -10.69 -17.05
C GLU A 67 5.61 -11.36 -15.69
N ILE A 68 5.02 -10.66 -14.72
CA ILE A 68 4.68 -11.23 -13.40
C ILE A 68 3.76 -12.46 -13.58
N LEU A 69 2.70 -12.32 -14.37
CA LEU A 69 1.75 -13.40 -14.65
C LEU A 69 2.43 -14.59 -15.33
N SER A 70 3.28 -14.34 -16.33
CA SER A 70 3.97 -15.38 -17.08
C SER A 70 5.03 -16.09 -16.24
N PHE A 71 5.74 -15.37 -15.37
CA PHE A 71 6.80 -15.93 -14.53
C PHE A 71 6.25 -16.85 -13.45
N TYR A 72 5.18 -16.43 -12.77
CA TYR A 72 4.56 -17.24 -11.71
C TYR A 72 3.54 -18.26 -12.24
N GLY A 73 3.13 -18.15 -13.51
CA GLY A 73 2.06 -18.97 -14.09
C GLY A 73 0.66 -18.62 -13.58
N GLU A 74 0.54 -17.59 -12.75
CA GLU A 74 -0.70 -17.13 -12.14
C GLU A 74 -0.63 -15.66 -11.71
N ASP A 75 -1.78 -15.07 -11.41
CA ASP A 75 -1.89 -13.66 -11.01
C ASP A 75 -1.42 -13.44 -9.57
N MET A 76 -0.11 -13.56 -9.38
CA MET A 76 0.50 -13.46 -8.06
C MET A 76 0.42 -12.03 -7.50
N PHE A 77 0.43 -11.02 -8.36
CA PHE A 77 0.25 -9.62 -7.93
C PHE A 77 -1.09 -9.44 -7.22
N SER A 78 -2.21 -9.82 -7.86
CA SER A 78 -3.53 -9.72 -7.23
C SER A 78 -3.64 -10.54 -5.95
N LYS A 79 -3.01 -11.72 -5.90
CA LYS A 79 -2.98 -12.56 -4.68
C LYS A 79 -2.26 -11.87 -3.52
N VAL A 80 -1.08 -11.31 -3.74
CA VAL A 80 -0.34 -10.56 -2.71
C VAL A 80 -1.16 -9.37 -2.23
N ILE A 81 -1.68 -8.56 -3.15
CA ILE A 81 -2.42 -7.34 -2.78
C ILE A 81 -3.71 -7.69 -2.02
N SER A 82 -4.52 -8.60 -2.53
CA SER A 82 -5.81 -8.97 -1.92
C SER A 82 -5.68 -9.53 -0.49
N LYS A 83 -4.64 -10.34 -0.24
CA LYS A 83 -4.35 -10.90 1.10
C LYS A 83 -3.94 -9.83 2.11
N ASN A 84 -3.42 -8.69 1.65
CA ASN A 84 -2.81 -7.67 2.49
C ASN A 84 -3.53 -6.32 2.44
N LEU A 85 -4.76 -6.25 1.93
CA LEU A 85 -5.54 -5.00 1.82
C LEU A 85 -5.65 -4.24 3.14
N ILE A 86 -5.71 -4.95 4.27
CA ILE A 86 -5.80 -4.34 5.62
C ILE A 86 -4.59 -3.47 5.97
N TYR A 87 -3.45 -3.67 5.29
CA TYR A 87 -2.20 -2.97 5.52
C TYR A 87 -1.97 -1.82 4.54
N MET A 88 -2.88 -1.59 3.59
CA MET A 88 -2.74 -0.56 2.57
C MET A 88 -3.42 0.75 3.00
N ASP A 89 -2.78 1.88 2.71
CA ASP A 89 -3.41 3.18 2.83
C ASP A 89 -4.49 3.37 1.75
N LYS A 90 -5.33 4.39 1.93
CA LYS A 90 -6.45 4.69 1.04
C LYS A 90 -6.04 4.92 -0.42
N SER A 91 -4.91 5.58 -0.68
CA SER A 91 -4.43 5.86 -2.04
C SER A 91 -4.04 4.57 -2.76
N ARG A 92 -3.36 3.66 -2.06
CA ARG A 92 -3.04 2.33 -2.61
C ARG A 92 -4.29 1.48 -2.84
N VAL A 93 -5.27 1.53 -1.94
CA VAL A 93 -6.56 0.83 -2.13
C VAL A 93 -7.31 1.34 -3.35
N GLU A 94 -7.33 2.66 -3.58
CA GLU A 94 -7.92 3.25 -4.78
C GLU A 94 -7.19 2.80 -6.06
N SER A 95 -5.85 2.80 -6.04
CA SER A 95 -5.03 2.30 -7.15
C SER A 95 -5.28 0.82 -7.44
N TRP A 96 -5.40 0.01 -6.39
CA TRP A 96 -5.75 -1.41 -6.49
C TRP A 96 -7.14 -1.62 -7.09
N SER A 97 -8.13 -0.84 -6.65
CA SER A 97 -9.49 -0.91 -7.19
C SER A 97 -9.50 -0.67 -8.70
N LYS A 98 -8.78 0.36 -9.17
CA LYS A 98 -8.64 0.65 -10.61
C LYS A 98 -7.87 -0.44 -11.35
N PHE A 99 -6.78 -0.96 -10.78
CA PHE A 99 -6.05 -2.10 -11.33
C PHE A 99 -6.97 -3.31 -11.52
N ASN A 100 -7.69 -3.71 -10.47
CA ASN A 100 -8.55 -4.89 -10.49
C ASN A 100 -9.67 -4.71 -11.51
N TYR A 101 -10.28 -3.52 -11.59
CA TYR A 101 -11.27 -3.24 -12.63
C TYR A 101 -10.68 -3.37 -14.04
N CYS A 102 -9.51 -2.76 -14.31
CA CYS A 102 -8.81 -2.90 -15.60
C CYS A 102 -8.54 -4.36 -15.94
N LEU A 103 -8.18 -5.16 -14.95
CA LEU A 103 -7.92 -6.59 -15.13
C LEU A 103 -9.19 -7.35 -15.50
N GLN A 104 -10.33 -7.07 -14.85
CA GLN A 104 -11.61 -7.69 -15.20
C GLN A 104 -12.03 -7.34 -16.62
N VAL A 105 -11.94 -6.06 -17.01
CA VAL A 105 -12.24 -5.63 -18.39
C VAL A 105 -11.31 -6.31 -19.39
N ARG A 106 -10.02 -6.48 -19.07
CA ARG A 106 -9.08 -7.18 -19.97
C ARG A 106 -9.43 -8.67 -20.16
N LYS A 107 -9.96 -9.32 -19.12
CA LYS A 107 -10.38 -10.74 -19.16
C LYS A 107 -11.65 -10.95 -19.98
N ASP A 108 -12.48 -9.92 -20.14
CA ASP A 108 -13.69 -10.00 -20.94
C ASP A 108 -13.37 -10.34 -22.42
N PRO A 109 -13.90 -11.44 -22.98
CA PRO A 109 -13.62 -11.84 -24.36
C PRO A 109 -14.23 -10.90 -25.40
N SER A 110 -15.25 -10.11 -25.04
CA SER A 110 -15.90 -9.15 -25.95
C SER A 110 -15.06 -7.91 -26.24
N ILE A 111 -14.08 -7.62 -25.39
CA ILE A 111 -13.23 -6.44 -25.55
C ILE A 111 -12.19 -6.65 -26.67
N PRO A 112 -12.08 -5.74 -27.65
CA PRO A 112 -11.12 -5.86 -28.75
C PRO A 112 -9.68 -5.91 -28.27
N ILE A 113 -8.84 -6.69 -28.97
CA ILE A 113 -7.40 -6.80 -28.69
C ILE A 113 -6.71 -5.43 -28.75
N SER A 114 -7.12 -4.57 -29.70
CA SER A 114 -6.62 -3.20 -29.82
C SER A 114 -6.83 -2.40 -28.52
N ILE A 115 -8.00 -2.52 -27.88
CA ILE A 115 -8.28 -1.88 -26.59
C ILE A 115 -7.46 -2.50 -25.46
N LYS A 116 -7.39 -3.85 -25.43
CA LYS A 116 -6.62 -4.57 -24.42
C LYS A 116 -5.17 -4.10 -24.41
N ASP A 117 -4.54 -4.03 -25.57
CA ASP A 117 -3.11 -3.76 -25.65
C ASP A 117 -2.76 -2.27 -25.67
N LYS A 118 -3.63 -1.44 -26.26
CA LYS A 118 -3.40 0.02 -26.30
C LYS A 118 -3.72 0.70 -24.97
N PHE A 119 -4.77 0.28 -24.25
CA PHE A 119 -5.20 0.95 -23.01
C PHE A 119 -4.98 0.08 -21.77
N LEU A 120 -5.53 -1.12 -21.75
CA LEU A 120 -5.60 -1.91 -20.51
C LEU A 120 -4.23 -2.42 -20.06
N LYS A 121 -3.35 -2.85 -20.98
CA LYS A 121 -1.99 -3.28 -20.62
C LYS A 121 -1.19 -2.13 -20.00
N PRO A 122 -1.08 -0.93 -20.62
CA PRO A 122 -0.42 0.20 -19.99
C PRO A 122 -1.01 0.58 -18.62
N LEU A 123 -2.32 0.55 -18.44
CA LEU A 123 -2.97 0.84 -17.15
C LEU A 123 -2.63 -0.19 -16.07
N LEU A 124 -2.63 -1.48 -16.41
CA LEU A 124 -2.23 -2.54 -15.48
C LEU A 124 -0.78 -2.34 -15.02
N ASN A 125 0.12 -2.01 -15.93
CA ASN A 125 1.52 -1.71 -15.61
C ASN A 125 1.65 -0.43 -14.77
N TYR A 126 0.87 0.61 -15.10
CA TYR A 126 0.87 1.87 -14.33
C TYR A 126 0.41 1.68 -12.89
N TYR A 127 -0.76 1.05 -12.67
CA TYR A 127 -1.29 0.88 -11.32
C TYR A 127 -0.50 -0.12 -10.48
N SER A 128 0.00 -1.20 -11.09
CA SER A 128 0.92 -2.10 -10.38
C SER A 128 2.22 -1.39 -10.00
N ALA A 129 2.79 -0.60 -10.91
CA ALA A 129 3.97 0.21 -10.61
C ALA A 129 3.72 1.24 -9.50
N GLN A 130 2.57 1.91 -9.51
CA GLN A 130 2.20 2.86 -8.47
C GLN A 130 2.16 2.20 -7.09
N ILE A 131 1.46 1.06 -6.96
CA ILE A 131 1.36 0.34 -5.69
C ILE A 131 2.72 -0.15 -5.22
N ILE A 132 3.51 -0.75 -6.13
CA ILE A 132 4.83 -1.31 -5.79
C ILE A 132 5.79 -0.19 -5.37
N LEU A 133 5.92 0.88 -6.16
CA LEU A 133 6.85 1.98 -5.86
C LEU A 133 6.52 2.63 -4.52
N GLN A 134 5.24 2.92 -4.26
CA GLN A 134 4.80 3.45 -2.95
C GLN A 134 5.10 2.48 -1.81
N THR A 135 4.97 1.18 -2.03
CA THR A 135 5.29 0.15 -1.01
C THR A 135 6.80 0.09 -0.75
N LEU A 136 7.63 0.17 -1.80
CA LEU A 136 9.09 0.19 -1.69
C LEU A 136 9.59 1.46 -0.98
N GLU A 137 8.99 2.62 -1.24
CA GLU A 137 9.33 3.88 -0.56
C GLU A 137 9.01 3.83 0.93
N GLU A 138 7.85 3.29 1.30
CA GLU A 138 7.50 3.09 2.71
C GLU A 138 8.42 2.05 3.36
N SER A 139 8.71 0.96 2.67
CA SER A 139 9.62 -0.09 3.15
C SER A 139 11.02 0.45 3.40
N LYS A 140 11.56 1.25 2.47
CA LYS A 140 12.85 1.93 2.65
C LYS A 140 12.84 2.82 3.89
N SER A 141 11.77 3.60 4.09
CA SER A 141 11.67 4.49 5.25
C SER A 141 11.71 3.71 6.57
N ILE A 142 11.05 2.54 6.62
CA ILE A 142 11.08 1.67 7.79
C ILE A 142 12.44 0.95 7.94
N GLU A 143 13.05 0.49 6.84
CA GLU A 143 14.40 -0.09 6.84
C GLU A 143 15.43 0.89 7.42
N ASP A 144 15.35 2.17 7.01
CA ASP A 144 16.19 3.26 7.51
C ASP A 144 15.97 3.50 9.02
N GLU A 145 14.70 3.54 9.48
CA GLU A 145 14.34 3.68 10.90
C GLU A 145 14.88 2.53 11.77
N LEU A 146 14.82 1.31 11.25
CA LEU A 146 15.20 0.09 11.97
C LEU A 146 16.67 -0.31 11.77
N LYS A 147 17.43 0.44 10.95
CA LYS A 147 18.82 0.13 10.56
C LYS A 147 18.97 -1.27 9.96
N LEU A 148 18.03 -1.66 9.11
CA LEU A 148 18.03 -2.95 8.41
C LEU A 148 18.77 -2.86 7.07
N PHE A 149 19.00 -4.01 6.44
CA PHE A 149 19.61 -4.09 5.11
C PHE A 149 18.70 -3.46 4.05
N GLU A 150 19.25 -2.59 3.20
CA GLU A 150 18.51 -1.68 2.31
C GLU A 150 18.00 -2.35 1.01
N ILE A 151 17.26 -3.45 1.10
CA ILE A 151 16.70 -4.17 -0.08
C ILE A 151 15.79 -3.23 -0.87
N SER A 152 14.91 -2.50 -0.19
CA SER A 152 13.95 -1.61 -0.82
C SER A 152 14.64 -0.49 -1.59
N LYS A 153 15.72 0.07 -1.03
CA LYS A 153 16.56 1.08 -1.71
C LYS A 153 17.23 0.53 -2.95
N HIS A 154 17.74 -0.70 -2.89
CA HIS A 154 18.34 -1.35 -4.06
C HIS A 154 17.32 -1.52 -5.18
N LEU A 155 16.12 -2.03 -4.86
CA LEU A 155 15.04 -2.19 -5.84
C LEU A 155 14.60 -0.84 -6.42
N LEU A 156 14.38 0.17 -5.58
CA LEU A 156 14.04 1.53 -6.03
C LEU A 156 15.08 2.14 -6.97
N SER A 157 16.37 1.82 -6.79
CA SER A 157 17.43 2.32 -7.66
C SER A 157 17.43 1.70 -9.06
N LYS A 158 16.89 0.49 -9.19
CA LYS A 158 16.79 -0.25 -10.47
C LYS A 158 15.47 0.00 -11.18
N THR A 159 14.37 0.05 -10.43
CA THR A 159 13.02 0.13 -10.99
C THR A 159 12.77 1.49 -11.62
N SER A 160 12.16 1.49 -12.81
CA SER A 160 11.72 2.70 -13.50
C SER A 160 10.78 3.54 -12.63
N LYS A 161 10.93 4.86 -12.68
CA LYS A 161 10.06 5.81 -11.95
C LYS A 161 8.62 5.73 -12.46
N LEU A 162 7.66 6.18 -11.64
CA LEU A 162 6.24 6.19 -12.02
C LEU A 162 5.96 7.00 -13.31
N THR A 163 6.74 8.07 -13.56
CA THR A 163 6.65 8.88 -14.79
C THR A 163 6.83 8.05 -16.05
N PHE A 164 7.75 7.09 -16.06
CA PHE A 164 7.98 6.20 -17.20
C PHE A 164 6.71 5.42 -17.59
N TYR A 165 5.91 4.98 -16.61
CA TYR A 165 4.67 4.27 -16.88
C TYR A 165 3.56 5.24 -17.29
N ARG A 166 3.55 6.44 -16.70
CA ARG A 166 2.61 7.50 -17.06
C ARG A 166 2.77 7.91 -18.53
N ASP A 167 4.01 8.08 -18.99
CA ASP A 167 4.33 8.49 -20.35
C ASP A 167 3.97 7.42 -21.40
N LYS A 168 3.69 6.19 -20.96
CA LYS A 168 3.22 5.08 -21.81
C LYS A 168 1.71 4.96 -21.88
N LEU A 169 0.97 5.73 -21.09
CA LEU A 169 -0.48 5.76 -21.18
C LEU A 169 -0.90 6.52 -22.45
N PRO A 170 -1.98 6.08 -23.12
CA PRO A 170 -2.60 6.90 -24.16
C PRO A 170 -2.99 8.29 -23.64
N PRO A 171 -3.03 9.30 -24.52
CA PRO A 171 -3.49 10.63 -24.15
C PRO A 171 -4.96 10.59 -23.71
N PHE A 172 -5.37 11.54 -22.86
CA PHE A 172 -6.69 11.53 -22.23
C PHE A 172 -7.84 11.58 -23.26
N GLU A 173 -7.65 12.29 -24.35
CA GLU A 173 -8.60 12.43 -25.46
C GLU A 173 -8.97 11.05 -26.04
N GLU A 174 -7.98 10.15 -26.16
CA GLU A 174 -8.23 8.79 -26.62
C GLU A 174 -9.03 7.95 -25.61
N PHE A 175 -8.92 8.23 -24.30
CA PHE A 175 -9.77 7.61 -23.29
C PHE A 175 -11.21 8.13 -23.36
N GLU A 176 -11.41 9.41 -23.70
CA GLU A 176 -12.73 9.99 -23.92
C GLU A 176 -13.43 9.36 -25.12
N GLU A 177 -12.76 9.28 -26.26
CA GLU A 177 -13.29 8.70 -27.50
C GLU A 177 -13.73 7.23 -27.32
N ASN A 178 -13.06 6.49 -26.44
CA ASN A 178 -13.30 5.07 -26.20
C ASN A 178 -14.14 4.79 -24.94
N ASN A 179 -14.68 5.82 -24.26
CA ASN A 179 -15.48 5.69 -23.04
C ASN A 179 -14.77 4.98 -21.86
N TYR A 180 -13.46 5.24 -21.68
CA TYR A 180 -12.65 4.67 -20.59
C TYR A 180 -12.11 5.72 -19.59
N THR A 181 -12.68 6.93 -19.58
CA THR A 181 -12.22 8.06 -18.75
C THR A 181 -12.18 7.77 -17.25
N HIS A 182 -13.05 6.89 -16.75
CA HIS A 182 -13.06 6.45 -15.35
C HIS A 182 -11.80 5.67 -14.95
N LEU A 183 -11.09 5.10 -15.93
CA LEU A 183 -9.82 4.40 -15.75
C LEU A 183 -8.61 5.30 -15.88
N PHE A 184 -8.80 6.57 -16.22
CA PHE A 184 -7.67 7.48 -16.31
C PHE A 184 -7.12 7.81 -14.90
N PRO A 185 -5.79 7.80 -14.69
CA PRO A 185 -5.20 8.28 -13.45
C PRO A 185 -5.52 9.77 -13.25
N LYS A 186 -6.25 10.09 -12.17
CA LYS A 186 -6.48 11.47 -11.76
C LYS A 186 -5.23 11.92 -10.98
N THR A 187 -4.64 13.04 -11.37
CA THR A 187 -3.58 13.73 -10.63
C THR A 187 -4.06 14.26 -9.30
#